data_AF-A0A2N3E675-F1
#
_entry.id   AF-A0A2N3E675-F1
#
_cell.length_a   1.000
_cell.length_b   1.000
_cell.length_c   1.000
_cell.angle_alpha   90.00
_cell.angle_beta   90.00
_cell.angle_gamma   90.00
#
_symmetry.space_group_name_H-M   'P 1'
#
loop_
_entity.id
_entity.type
_entity.pdbx_description
1 polymer ?
#
loop_
_entity_poly.entity_id
_entity_poly.type
_entity_poly.pdbx_seq_one_letter_code
_entity_poly.pdbx_strand_id
1 'polypeptide(L)' 'MKTADLVDAHAAALSFCDLRFRRFGRVGAFCGPLATVKCHEDNAVLRAALAEPGEGRVMVV' A
#
# COMPACT_ATOMS: atom_id res chain seq x y z
N MET A 1 10.38 -3.79 -10.10
CA MET A 1 10.67 -5.09 -9.48
C MET A 1 9.36 -5.81 -9.24
N LYS A 2 9.26 -7.09 -9.58
CA LYS A 2 8.04 -7.87 -9.33
C LYS A 2 8.03 -8.36 -7.89
N THR A 3 6.85 -8.62 -7.34
CA THR A 3 6.73 -9.22 -6.00
C THR A 3 7.37 -10.60 -5.94
N ALA A 4 7.32 -11.39 -7.03
CA ALA A 4 8.01 -12.67 -7.13
C ALA A 4 9.53 -12.52 -6.94
N ASP A 5 10.16 -11.55 -7.63
CA ASP A 5 11.60 -11.29 -7.48
C ASP A 5 11.98 -10.94 -6.03
N LEU A 6 11.10 -10.25 -5.30
CA LEU A 6 11.31 -9.95 -3.87
C LEU A 6 11.26 -11.21 -3.01
N VAL A 7 10.33 -12.13 -3.29
CA VAL A 7 10.23 -13.41 -2.57
C VAL A 7 11.50 -14.22 -2.78
N ASP A 8 11.97 -14.33 -4.02
CA ASP A 8 13.17 -15.09 -4.35
C ASP A 8 14.41 -14.55 -3.61
N ALA A 9 14.51 -13.23 -3.43
CA ALA A 9 15.66 -12.59 -2.78
C ALA A 9 15.55 -12.44 -1.25
N HIS A 10 14.34 -12.33 -0.70
CA HIS A 10 14.11 -11.88 0.67
C HIS A 10 13.06 -12.68 1.44
N ALA A 11 12.74 -13.92 1.03
CA ALA A 11 11.67 -14.73 1.60
C ALA A 11 11.54 -14.69 3.14
N ALA A 12 12.66 -14.78 3.87
CA ALA A 12 12.66 -14.81 5.34
C ALA A 12 12.28 -13.47 6.01
N ALA A 13 12.38 -12.36 5.29
CA ALA A 13 12.11 -11.01 5.81
C ALA A 13 10.77 -10.42 5.31
N LEU A 14 10.01 -11.19 4.54
CA LEU A 14 8.74 -10.74 3.96
C LEU A 14 7.55 -11.27 4.75
N SER A 15 6.47 -10.50 4.72
CA SER A 15 5.15 -10.94 5.15
C SER A 15 4.20 -10.88 3.96
N PHE A 16 3.31 -11.86 3.87
CA PHE A 16 2.34 -11.96 2.79
C PHE A 16 0.99 -11.41 3.24
N CYS A 17 0.28 -10.77 2.30
CA CYS A 17 -1.10 -10.37 2.48
C CYS A 17 -1.98 -11.33 1.67
N ASP A 18 -2.74 -12.18 2.35
CA ASP A 18 -3.62 -13.16 1.72
C ASP A 18 -4.92 -12.53 1.17
N LEU A 19 -5.17 -11.26 1.51
CA LEU A 19 -6.34 -10.54 1.03
C LEU A 19 -6.24 -10.27 -0.47
N ARG A 20 -7.23 -10.76 -1.22
CA ARG A 20 -7.29 -10.53 -2.68
C ARG A 20 -7.85 -9.14 -2.98
N PHE A 21 -6.98 -8.23 -3.39
CA PHE A 21 -7.36 -6.91 -3.86
C PHE A 21 -7.77 -6.91 -5.35
N ARG A 22 -8.72 -6.05 -5.69
CA ARG A 22 -9.02 -5.69 -7.08
C ARG A 22 -8.25 -4.44 -7.47
N ARG A 23 -7.62 -4.45 -8.65
CA ARG A 23 -6.91 -3.28 -9.18
C ARG A 23 -7.88 -2.31 -9.85
N PHE A 24 -7.83 -1.05 -9.43
CA PHE A 24 -8.63 0.03 -10.03
C PHE A 24 -7.77 1.13 -10.69
N GLY A 25 -6.54 1.36 -10.18
CA GLY A 25 -5.63 2.36 -10.72
C GLY A 25 -4.95 1.96 -12.03
N ARG A 26 -4.49 2.95 -12.80
CA ARG A 26 -3.74 2.75 -14.06
C ARG A 26 -2.35 2.15 -13.84
N VAL A 27 -1.71 2.47 -12.71
CA VAL A 27 -0.40 1.96 -12.33
C VAL A 27 -0.50 0.47 -12.02
N GLY A 28 0.29 -0.35 -12.71
CA GLY A 28 0.22 -1.81 -12.61
C GLY A 28 0.91 -2.40 -11.36
N ALA A 29 1.90 -1.69 -10.82
CA ALA A 29 2.61 -2.04 -9.59
C ALA A 29 3.18 -0.77 -8.95
N PHE A 30 3.18 -0.69 -7.63
CA PHE A 30 3.71 0.43 -6.86
C PHE A 30 4.30 -0.07 -5.55
N CYS A 31 5.21 0.70 -4.95
CA CYS A 31 5.82 0.43 -3.66
C CYS A 31 6.24 1.75 -3.00
N GLY A 32 6.42 1.71 -1.68
CA GLY A 32 6.80 2.89 -0.89
C GLY A 32 6.66 2.64 0.61
N PRO A 33 7.07 3.62 1.44
CA PRO A 33 6.87 3.55 2.89
C PRO A 33 5.38 3.45 3.23
N LEU A 34 5.05 2.60 4.20
CA LEU A 34 3.68 2.35 4.62
C LEU A 34 3.15 3.50 5.49
N ALA A 35 1.95 3.98 5.21
CA ALA A 35 1.16 4.84 6.08
C ALA A 35 -0.23 4.22 6.27
N THR A 36 -0.81 4.32 7.45
CA THR A 36 -2.08 3.65 7.78
C THR A 36 -3.13 4.62 8.29
N VAL A 37 -4.38 4.45 7.85
CA VAL A 37 -5.55 5.11 8.43
C VAL A 37 -6.59 4.05 8.74
N LYS A 38 -6.96 3.89 10.01
CA LYS A 38 -8.07 3.03 10.40
C LYS A 38 -9.34 3.87 10.53
N CYS A 39 -10.38 3.54 9.79
CA CYS A 39 -11.66 4.24 9.84
C CYS A 39 -12.84 3.28 9.59
N HIS A 40 -14.06 3.75 9.83
CA HIS A 40 -15.29 3.00 9.59
C HIS A 40 -16.35 3.95 9.04
N GLU A 41 -16.78 3.73 7.79
CA GLU A 41 -17.78 4.52 7.07
C GLU A 41 -17.51 6.05 6.92
N ASP A 42 -16.38 6.54 7.43
CA ASP A 42 -15.92 7.93 7.33
C ASP A 42 -14.49 7.98 6.74
N ASN A 43 -14.23 8.90 5.80
CA ASN A 43 -12.93 9.09 5.16
C ASN A 43 -12.29 10.47 5.41
N ALA A 44 -12.78 11.26 6.36
CA ALA A 44 -12.25 12.60 6.66
C ALA A 44 -10.76 12.55 7.02
N VAL A 45 -10.36 11.58 7.86
CA VAL A 45 -8.95 11.36 8.23
C VAL A 45 -8.11 10.96 7.03
N LEU A 46 -8.63 10.08 6.16
CA LEU A 46 -7.95 9.67 4.93
C LEU A 46 -7.73 10.86 3.99
N ARG A 47 -8.76 11.69 3.79
CA ARG A 47 -8.68 12.88 2.92
C ARG A 47 -7.67 13.89 3.44
N ALA A 48 -7.68 14.16 4.74
CA ALA A 48 -6.73 15.05 5.38
C ALA A 48 -5.29 14.54 5.17
N ALA A 49 -5.04 13.25 5.41
CA ALA A 49 -3.72 12.66 5.17
C ALA A 49 -3.30 12.77 3.70
N LEU A 50 -4.19 12.47 2.75
CA LEU A 50 -3.86 12.55 1.31
C LEU A 50 -3.63 13.99 0.79
N ALA A 51 -4.00 15.02 1.55
CA ALA A 51 -3.76 16.42 1.19
C ALA A 51 -2.31 16.86 1.44
N GLU A 52 -1.58 16.14 2.29
CA GLU A 52 -0.16 16.39 2.54
C GLU A 52 0.72 15.79 1.43
N PRO A 53 1.93 16.32 1.20
CA PRO A 53 2.90 15.71 0.29
C PRO A 53 3.09 14.21 0.60
N GLY A 54 2.83 13.37 -0.40
CA GLY A 54 2.85 11.92 -0.21
C GLY A 54 4.26 11.32 -0.12
N GLU A 55 5.28 11.96 -0.68
CA GLU A 55 6.68 11.51 -0.66
C GLU A 55 6.88 10.03 -1.06
N GLY A 56 6.03 9.53 -1.97
CA GLY A 56 6.05 8.14 -2.42
C GLY A 56 5.45 7.12 -1.46
N ARG A 57 4.81 7.54 -0.36
CA ARG A 57 4.16 6.63 0.59
C ARG A 57 2.98 5.88 0.00
N VAL A 58 2.74 4.68 0.53
CA VAL A 58 1.56 3.86 0.25
C VAL A 58 0.59 3.96 1.42
N MET A 59 -0.56 4.58 1.19
CA MET A 59 -1.64 4.66 2.17
C MET A 59 -2.44 3.36 2.18
N VAL A 60 -2.51 2.70 3.33
CA VAL A 60 -3.34 1.52 3.58
C VAL A 60 -4.46 1.90 4.54
N VAL A 61 -5.68 1.54 4.17
CA VAL A 61 -6.91 1.88 4.88
C VAL A 61 -7.57 0.61 5.38
#